data_AF-A0A5C4MCH6-F1
#
_entry.id   AF-A0A5C4MCH6-F1
#
_cell.length_a   1.000
_cell.length_b   1.000
_cell.length_c   1.000
_cell.angle_alpha   90.00
_cell.angle_beta   90.00
_cell.angle_gamma   90.00
#
_symmetry.space_group_name_H-M   'P 1'
#
loop_
_entity.id
_entity.type
_entity.pdbx_description
1 polymer ?
#
loop_
_entity_poly.entity_id
_entity_poly.type
_entity_poly.pdbx_seq_one_letter_code
_entity_poly.pdbx_strand_id
1 'polypeptide(L)'
;MTTTAAQANVLPDHEAATYAGWFACLAEPTRVRLLHAVATAPRGLTVGQLTETLGISQSTCSHHVRKLADVGFVLMRKEGTATWVTVNAACCTGLPHAADAVMGLLAPRPCCPADVPSGVVVRALHDEDWPAVRRIYGEGIDTGTATFETSVPSRAALDRRWLPEHRWVAELGGDVVGWAAAAPVSARECYSGVAETSLYVADGHRGQGIGKALVRRQVMAADDAGIWTLQTSIFTENRASIGLHHAAGYRTIGIRERIAQRDGTWHDTVLVERRNDIG
;
A
#
# COMPACT_ATOMS: atom_id res chain seq x y z
N MET A 1 -7.30 9.38 -38.44
CA MET A 1 -7.07 10.13 -37.18
C MET A 1 -8.35 10.11 -36.39
N THR A 2 -8.50 9.15 -35.49
CA THR A 2 -9.64 9.05 -34.58
C THR A 2 -9.12 9.48 -33.22
N THR A 3 -9.48 10.70 -32.83
CA THR A 3 -9.15 11.24 -31.51
C THR A 3 -9.97 10.48 -30.47
N THR A 4 -9.36 9.49 -29.83
CA THR A 4 -9.94 8.79 -28.68
C THR A 4 -10.15 9.82 -27.58
N ALA A 5 -11.40 10.21 -27.33
CA ALA A 5 -11.74 11.07 -26.22
C ALA A 5 -11.27 10.41 -24.91
N ALA A 6 -10.43 11.09 -24.14
CA ALA A 6 -10.01 10.62 -22.83
C ALA A 6 -11.27 10.50 -21.96
N GLN A 7 -11.69 9.27 -21.64
CA GLN A 7 -12.77 9.03 -20.69
C GLN A 7 -12.29 9.48 -19.32
N ALA A 8 -12.89 10.56 -18.80
CA ALA A 8 -12.68 10.97 -17.42
C ALA A 8 -13.27 9.90 -16.50
N ASN A 9 -12.44 9.30 -15.65
CA ASN A 9 -12.90 8.35 -14.65
C ASN A 9 -13.61 9.13 -13.54
N VAL A 10 -14.89 8.83 -13.32
CA VAL A 10 -15.71 9.49 -12.30
C VAL A 10 -15.76 8.60 -11.07
N LEU A 11 -15.64 9.19 -9.88
CA LEU A 11 -15.75 8.47 -8.63
C LEU A 11 -17.12 7.77 -8.56
N PRO A 12 -17.19 6.48 -8.16
CA PRO A 12 -18.46 5.77 -8.03
C PRO A 12 -19.45 6.50 -7.10
N ASP A 13 -20.75 6.48 -7.44
CA ASP A 13 -21.79 7.22 -6.70
C ASP A 13 -21.78 6.94 -5.19
N HIS A 14 -21.53 5.69 -4.80
CA HIS A 14 -21.49 5.30 -3.39
C HIS A 14 -20.29 5.90 -2.65
N GLU A 15 -19.10 5.93 -3.26
CA GLU A 15 -17.90 6.55 -2.68
C GLU A 15 -18.05 8.06 -2.59
N ALA A 16 -18.60 8.69 -3.64
CA ALA A 16 -18.92 10.11 -3.65
C ALA A 16 -19.89 10.48 -2.52
N ALA A 17 -20.94 9.67 -2.31
CA ALA A 17 -21.89 9.86 -1.22
C ALA A 17 -21.22 9.68 0.16
N THR A 18 -20.35 8.68 0.33
CA THR A 18 -19.58 8.48 1.56
C THR A 18 -18.72 9.69 1.89
N TYR A 19 -17.92 10.17 0.93
CA TYR A 19 -17.05 11.34 1.15
C TYR A 19 -17.83 12.62 1.37
N ALA A 20 -18.93 12.83 0.64
CA ALA A 20 -19.83 13.95 0.88
C ALA A 20 -20.39 13.92 2.30
N GLY A 21 -20.78 12.74 2.80
CA GLY A 21 -21.19 12.54 4.19
C GLY A 21 -20.09 12.90 5.20
N TRP A 22 -18.84 12.53 4.92
CA TRP A 22 -17.67 12.86 5.73
C TRP A 22 -17.45 14.37 5.80
N PHE A 23 -17.41 15.05 4.66
CA PHE A 23 -17.22 16.50 4.61
C PHE A 23 -18.38 17.26 5.23
N ALA A 24 -19.63 16.85 4.97
CA ALA A 24 -20.80 17.46 5.59
C ALA A 24 -20.79 17.31 7.12
N CYS A 25 -20.32 16.17 7.62
CA CYS A 25 -20.13 15.96 9.05
C CYS A 25 -19.02 16.88 9.59
N LEU A 26 -17.86 16.97 8.93
CA LEU A 26 -16.75 17.79 9.42
C LEU A 26 -16.89 19.30 9.17
N ALA A 27 -17.86 19.74 8.36
CA ALA A 27 -18.17 21.15 8.12
C ALA A 27 -18.75 21.90 9.34
N GLU A 28 -18.72 21.30 10.54
CA GLU A 28 -19.20 21.91 11.78
C GLU A 28 -18.08 21.95 12.84
N PRO A 29 -17.72 23.14 13.36
CA PRO A 29 -16.55 23.30 14.23
C PRO A 29 -16.59 22.49 15.53
N THR A 30 -17.76 22.32 16.15
CA THR A 30 -17.93 21.56 17.40
C THR A 30 -17.59 20.09 17.20
N ARG A 31 -17.99 19.49 16.07
CA ARG A 31 -17.63 18.11 15.70
C ARG A 31 -16.13 17.96 15.46
N VAL A 32 -15.48 18.92 14.81
CA VAL A 32 -14.01 18.89 14.62
C VAL A 32 -13.28 18.94 15.97
N ARG A 33 -13.68 19.86 16.87
CA ARG A 33 -13.11 19.96 18.22
C ARG A 33 -13.36 18.71 19.06
N LEU A 34 -14.57 18.14 18.98
CA LEU A 34 -14.93 16.90 19.65
C LEU A 34 -14.06 15.75 19.16
N LEU A 35 -13.98 15.55 17.84
CA LEU A 35 -13.19 14.48 17.24
C LEU A 35 -11.71 14.59 17.63
N HIS A 36 -11.16 15.81 17.64
CA HIS A 36 -9.79 16.05 18.12
C HIS A 36 -9.62 15.65 19.59
N ALA A 37 -10.53 16.09 20.47
CA ALA A 37 -10.47 15.77 21.90
C ALA A 37 -10.51 14.25 22.15
N VAL A 38 -11.38 13.52 21.45
CA VAL A 38 -11.45 12.06 21.53
C VAL A 38 -10.19 11.40 20.96
N ALA A 39 -9.65 11.90 19.84
CA ALA A 39 -8.45 11.36 19.19
C ALA A 39 -7.19 11.50 20.06
N THR A 40 -7.09 12.59 20.81
CA THR A 40 -5.96 12.85 21.72
C THR A 40 -6.08 12.13 23.07
N ALA A 41 -7.20 11.44 23.33
CA ALA A 41 -7.43 10.71 24.57
C ALA A 41 -7.17 9.19 24.36
N PRO A 42 -6.10 8.61 24.94
CA PRO A 42 -5.68 7.23 24.65
C PRO A 42 -6.71 6.13 24.94
N ARG A 43 -7.72 6.41 25.80
CA ARG A 43 -8.78 5.47 26.18
C ARG A 43 -10.17 5.92 25.71
N GLY A 44 -10.24 6.97 24.88
CA GLY A 44 -11.48 7.68 24.60
C GLY A 44 -11.97 8.52 25.78
N LEU A 45 -13.13 9.15 25.60
CA LEU A 45 -13.77 10.02 26.58
C LEU A 45 -15.24 9.65 26.75
N THR A 46 -15.78 9.84 27.94
CA THR A 46 -17.23 9.77 28.14
C THR A 46 -17.93 11.01 27.58
N VAL A 47 -19.22 10.88 27.24
CA VAL A 47 -20.03 12.04 26.83
C VAL A 47 -20.01 13.15 27.89
N GLY A 48 -20.01 12.80 29.19
CA GLY A 48 -19.88 13.77 30.28
C GLY A 48 -18.55 14.54 30.24
N GLN A 49 -17.43 13.83 30.13
CA GLN A 49 -16.11 14.47 30.00
C GLN A 49 -16.01 15.35 28.75
N LEU A 50 -16.62 14.95 27.63
CA LEU A 50 -16.68 15.77 26.43
C LEU A 50 -17.49 17.05 26.62
N THR A 51 -18.61 16.98 27.35
CA THR A 51 -19.42 18.17 27.65
C THR A 51 -18.66 19.20 28.47
N GLU A 52 -17.93 18.74 29.50
CA GLU A 52 -17.09 19.58 30.34
C GLU A 52 -15.93 20.18 29.53
N THR A 53 -15.23 19.37 28.73
CA THR A 53 -14.08 19.80 27.94
C THR A 53 -14.44 20.83 26.87
N LEU A 54 -15.60 20.65 26.21
CA LEU A 54 -16.03 21.51 25.11
C LEU A 54 -16.85 22.72 25.58
N GLY A 55 -17.33 22.71 26.83
CA GLY A 55 -18.19 23.75 27.39
C GLY A 55 -19.59 23.79 26.77
N ILE A 56 -20.15 22.63 26.42
CA ILE A 56 -21.46 22.50 25.76
C ILE A 56 -22.41 21.63 26.58
N SER A 57 -23.72 21.74 26.32
CA SER A 57 -24.72 20.92 26.99
C SER A 57 -24.62 19.43 26.61
N GLN A 58 -25.08 18.56 27.52
CA GLN A 58 -25.11 17.11 27.29
C GLN A 58 -25.96 16.69 26.09
N SER A 59 -27.10 17.36 25.86
CA SER A 59 -27.95 17.11 24.69
C SER A 59 -27.21 17.45 23.39
N THR A 60 -26.53 18.60 23.34
CA THR A 60 -25.75 19.04 22.18
C THR A 60 -24.57 18.11 21.92
N CYS A 61 -23.79 17.76 22.95
CA CYS A 61 -22.68 16.80 22.81
C CYS A 61 -23.18 15.45 22.30
N SER A 62 -24.26 14.91 22.87
CA SER A 62 -24.81 13.62 22.46
C SER A 62 -25.27 13.64 21.00
N HIS A 63 -25.85 14.74 20.54
CA HIS A 63 -26.23 14.94 19.15
C HIS A 63 -25.01 14.92 18.21
N HIS A 64 -23.94 15.66 18.53
CA HIS A 64 -22.73 15.68 17.72
C HIS A 64 -22.00 14.34 17.70
N VAL A 65 -21.92 13.65 18.84
CA VAL A 65 -21.34 12.29 18.93
C VAL A 65 -22.11 11.32 18.06
N ARG A 66 -23.45 11.35 18.09
CA ARG A 66 -24.28 10.48 17.23
C ARG A 66 -24.01 10.75 15.75
N LYS A 67 -23.98 12.01 15.32
CA LYS A 67 -23.65 12.35 13.93
C LYS A 67 -22.26 11.89 13.49
N LEU A 68 -21.27 11.95 14.38
CA LEU A 68 -19.93 11.42 14.12
C LEU A 68 -19.95 9.88 14.05
N ALA A 69 -20.76 9.22 14.87
CA ALA A 69 -20.89 7.76 14.87
C ALA A 69 -21.63 7.24 13.63
N ASP A 70 -22.70 7.92 13.20
CA ASP A 70 -23.49 7.59 12.00
C ASP A 70 -22.61 7.58 10.73
N VAL A 71 -21.62 8.47 10.68
CA VAL A 71 -20.67 8.62 9.58
C VAL A 71 -19.41 7.77 9.78
N GLY A 72 -19.26 7.13 10.95
CA GLY A 72 -18.20 6.18 11.26
C GLY A 72 -16.90 6.80 11.80
N PHE A 73 -16.88 8.07 12.19
CA PHE A 73 -15.67 8.71 12.76
C PHE A 73 -15.35 8.25 14.18
N VAL A 74 -16.39 7.96 14.97
CA VAL A 74 -16.26 7.53 16.37
C VAL A 74 -17.08 6.27 16.61
N LEU A 75 -16.63 5.46 17.57
CA LEU A 75 -17.38 4.32 18.09
C LEU A 75 -17.94 4.70 19.45
N MET A 76 -19.17 4.25 19.72
CA MET A 76 -19.84 4.46 21.00
C MET A 76 -20.01 3.12 21.70
N ARG A 77 -19.60 3.03 22.97
CA ARG A 77 -19.93 1.88 23.84
C ARG A 77 -20.62 2.37 25.12
N LYS A 78 -21.57 1.59 25.62
CA LYS A 78 -22.22 1.85 26.90
C LYS A 78 -21.58 0.97 27.98
N GLU A 79 -21.07 1.57 29.04
CA GLU A 79 -20.56 0.88 30.22
C GLU A 79 -21.23 1.46 31.46
N GLY A 80 -22.13 0.68 32.06
CA GLY A 80 -23.00 1.15 33.14
C GLY A 80 -23.88 2.31 32.68
N THR A 81 -23.80 3.44 33.38
CA THR A 81 -24.53 4.68 33.07
C THR A 81 -23.79 5.60 32.10
N ALA A 82 -22.52 5.34 31.81
CA ALA A 82 -21.68 6.18 30.97
C ALA A 82 -21.67 5.69 29.51
N THR A 83 -21.69 6.64 28.57
CA THR A 83 -21.43 6.39 27.16
C THR A 83 -20.00 6.83 26.85
N TRP A 84 -19.16 5.87 26.49
CA TRP A 84 -17.79 6.08 26.07
C TRP A 84 -17.73 6.27 24.57
N VAL A 85 -16.87 7.19 24.15
CA VAL A 85 -16.62 7.57 22.77
C VAL A 85 -15.14 7.37 22.48
N THR A 86 -14.82 6.57 21.48
CA THR A 86 -13.46 6.34 20.99
C THR A 86 -13.39 6.68 19.50
N VAL A 87 -12.21 7.04 19.00
CA VAL A 87 -12.02 7.21 17.55
C VAL A 87 -12.08 5.85 16.87
N ASN A 88 -12.75 5.79 15.72
CA ASN A 88 -12.66 4.63 14.85
C ASN A 88 -11.30 4.64 14.14
N ALA A 89 -10.38 3.75 14.51
CA ALA A 89 -9.05 3.71 13.90
C ALA A 89 -9.07 3.54 12.36
N ALA A 90 -10.13 2.94 11.80
CA ALA A 90 -10.32 2.83 10.35
C ALA A 90 -10.60 4.17 9.66
N CYS A 91 -11.10 5.20 10.37
CA CYS A 91 -11.32 6.53 9.79
C CYS A 91 -10.01 7.35 9.72
N CYS A 92 -9.07 7.10 10.63
CA CYS A 92 -7.76 7.77 10.66
C CYS A 92 -6.90 7.42 9.43
N THR A 93 -7.09 6.24 8.86
CA THR A 93 -6.45 5.85 7.59
C THR A 93 -7.23 6.33 6.37
N GLY A 94 -8.55 6.58 6.48
CA GLY A 94 -9.40 7.00 5.36
C GLY A 94 -9.42 8.50 5.07
N LEU A 95 -9.33 9.37 6.08
CA LEU A 95 -9.55 10.82 5.94
C LEU A 95 -8.50 11.56 5.07
N PRO A 96 -7.19 11.33 5.23
CA PRO A 96 -6.18 11.89 4.33
C PRO A 96 -6.41 11.42 2.88
N HIS A 97 -6.90 10.19 2.73
CA HIS A 97 -7.18 9.56 1.43
C HIS A 97 -8.49 10.04 0.80
N ALA A 98 -9.48 10.53 1.55
CA ALA A 98 -10.75 11.00 0.97
C ALA A 98 -10.57 12.28 0.14
N ALA A 99 -9.73 13.21 0.62
CA ALA A 99 -9.36 14.38 -0.18
C ALA A 99 -8.60 13.96 -1.43
N ASP A 100 -7.67 13.01 -1.31
CA ASP A 100 -6.93 12.46 -2.43
C ASP A 100 -7.86 11.76 -3.45
N ALA A 101 -8.81 10.95 -3.00
CA ALA A 101 -9.80 10.28 -3.85
C ALA A 101 -10.71 11.28 -4.58
N VAL A 102 -11.23 12.28 -3.89
CA VAL A 102 -12.07 13.34 -4.50
C VAL A 102 -11.28 14.18 -5.51
N MET A 103 -10.00 14.42 -5.25
CA MET A 103 -9.10 15.13 -6.17
C MET A 103 -8.54 14.22 -7.28
N GLY A 104 -8.99 12.96 -7.37
CA GLY A 104 -8.63 12.01 -8.44
C GLY A 104 -7.28 11.31 -8.25
N LEU A 105 -6.69 11.36 -7.06
CA LEU A 105 -5.42 10.73 -6.72
C LEU A 105 -5.56 9.25 -6.30
N LEU A 106 -6.79 8.77 -6.04
CA LEU A 106 -7.08 7.36 -5.71
C LEU A 106 -8.17 6.81 -6.63
N ALA A 107 -7.80 6.38 -7.83
CA ALA A 107 -8.65 5.51 -8.64
C ALA A 107 -8.89 4.16 -7.91
N PRO A 108 -9.99 3.44 -8.19
CA PRO A 108 -10.21 2.10 -7.65
C PRO A 108 -8.98 1.24 -7.90
N ARG A 109 -8.40 0.72 -6.82
CA ARG A 109 -7.15 -0.02 -6.88
C ARG A 109 -7.42 -1.36 -7.57
N PRO A 110 -6.83 -1.64 -8.74
CA PRO A 110 -6.95 -2.95 -9.33
C PRO A 110 -6.29 -3.99 -8.42
N CYS A 111 -6.84 -5.21 -8.35
CA CYS A 111 -6.23 -6.28 -7.57
C CYS A 111 -4.81 -6.61 -8.08
N CYS A 112 -4.61 -6.53 -9.39
CA CYS A 112 -3.35 -6.67 -10.10
C CYS A 112 -3.49 -6.10 -11.53
N PRO A 113 -2.40 -5.88 -12.29
CA PRO A 113 -2.50 -5.40 -13.66
C PRO A 113 -3.24 -6.40 -14.55
N ALA A 114 -4.28 -5.95 -15.26
CA ALA A 114 -5.03 -6.79 -16.20
C ALA A 114 -4.38 -6.90 -17.59
N ASP A 115 -3.60 -5.89 -18.00
CA ASP A 115 -2.96 -5.80 -19.32
C ASP A 115 -1.56 -6.42 -19.35
N VAL A 116 -1.46 -7.72 -19.07
CA VAL A 116 -0.18 -8.44 -19.18
C VAL A 116 0.09 -8.85 -20.64
N PRO A 117 1.29 -8.60 -21.19
CA PRO A 117 1.62 -9.01 -22.55
C PRO A 117 1.54 -10.53 -22.73
N SER A 118 0.88 -11.00 -23.79
CA SER A 118 0.69 -12.44 -24.05
C SER A 118 1.98 -13.19 -24.38
N GLY A 119 3.04 -12.50 -24.80
CA GLY A 119 4.34 -13.09 -25.10
C GLY A 119 5.22 -13.35 -23.87
N VAL A 120 4.80 -12.89 -22.69
CA VAL A 120 5.58 -13.01 -21.46
C VAL A 120 5.06 -14.16 -20.62
N VAL A 121 5.89 -15.18 -20.41
CA VAL A 121 5.56 -16.33 -19.58
C VAL A 121 6.22 -16.14 -18.22
N VAL A 122 5.43 -16.15 -17.14
CA VAL A 122 5.96 -16.10 -15.78
C VAL A 122 5.86 -17.49 -15.16
N ARG A 123 7.00 -18.07 -14.78
CA ARG A 123 7.10 -19.42 -14.22
C ARG A 123 7.95 -19.45 -12.95
N ALA A 124 7.91 -20.56 -12.23
CA ALA A 124 8.77 -20.76 -11.07
C ALA A 124 10.24 -20.68 -11.48
N LEU A 125 11.07 -20.15 -10.57
CA LEU A 125 12.52 -20.11 -10.72
C LEU A 125 13.09 -21.53 -10.63
N HIS A 126 13.94 -21.90 -11.58
CA HIS A 126 14.68 -23.16 -11.58
C HIS A 126 16.20 -22.92 -11.46
N ASP A 127 16.93 -24.01 -11.22
CA ASP A 127 18.37 -23.96 -10.98
C ASP A 127 19.19 -23.41 -12.18
N GLU A 128 18.70 -23.62 -13.39
CA GLU A 128 19.32 -23.14 -14.63
C GLU A 128 19.19 -21.61 -14.83
N ASP A 129 18.24 -20.97 -14.14
CA ASP A 129 17.95 -19.54 -14.32
C ASP A 129 18.89 -18.64 -13.51
N TRP A 130 19.60 -19.18 -12.51
CA TRP A 130 20.44 -18.39 -11.60
C TRP A 130 21.47 -17.49 -12.29
N PRO A 131 22.16 -17.91 -13.37
CA PRO A 131 23.01 -17.01 -14.13
C PRO A 131 22.26 -15.77 -14.63
N ALA A 132 21.04 -15.93 -15.17
CA ALA A 132 20.23 -14.82 -15.65
C ALA A 132 19.71 -13.95 -14.50
N VAL A 133 19.24 -14.55 -13.40
CA VAL A 133 18.79 -13.81 -12.21
C VAL A 133 19.90 -12.91 -11.67
N ARG A 134 21.11 -13.45 -11.50
CA ARG A 134 22.26 -12.69 -10.98
C ARG A 134 22.71 -11.60 -11.94
N ARG A 135 22.71 -11.86 -13.26
CA ARG A 135 22.97 -10.85 -14.28
C ARG A 135 21.98 -9.68 -14.17
N ILE A 136 20.68 -9.97 -14.15
CA ILE A 136 19.62 -8.96 -14.05
C ILE A 136 19.69 -8.19 -12.73
N TYR A 137 20.08 -8.84 -11.63
CA TYR A 137 20.32 -8.17 -10.36
C TYR A 137 21.46 -7.14 -10.51
N GLY A 138 22.57 -7.54 -11.14
CA GLY A 138 23.70 -6.65 -11.44
C GLY A 138 23.28 -5.44 -12.27
N GLU A 139 22.55 -5.66 -13.35
CA GLU A 139 21.98 -4.59 -14.18
C GLU A 139 21.10 -3.62 -13.37
N GLY A 140 20.40 -4.12 -12.35
CA GLY A 140 19.66 -3.30 -11.40
C GLY A 140 20.55 -2.45 -10.49
N ILE A 141 21.61 -3.03 -9.94
CA ILE A 141 22.61 -2.32 -9.11
C ILE A 141 23.24 -1.17 -9.90
N ASP A 142 23.60 -1.44 -11.16
CA ASP A 142 24.26 -0.51 -12.08
C ASP A 142 23.40 0.73 -12.36
N THR A 143 22.07 0.65 -12.22
CA THR A 143 21.18 1.83 -12.35
C THR A 143 21.34 2.85 -11.23
N GLY A 144 21.89 2.46 -10.08
CA GLY A 144 21.96 3.34 -8.90
C GLY A 144 20.64 3.55 -8.15
N THR A 145 19.49 3.14 -8.71
CA THR A 145 18.15 3.51 -8.20
C THR A 145 17.23 2.32 -7.93
N ALA A 146 17.73 1.09 -8.02
CA ALA A 146 16.94 -0.13 -7.80
C ALA A 146 17.13 -0.74 -6.40
N THR A 147 18.31 -0.59 -5.81
CA THR A 147 18.68 -1.21 -4.52
C THR A 147 19.81 -0.44 -3.83
N PHE A 148 19.91 -0.61 -2.51
CA PHE A 148 21.05 -0.14 -1.72
C PHE A 148 22.25 -1.09 -1.80
N GLU A 149 22.06 -2.33 -2.26
CA GLU A 149 23.15 -3.28 -2.47
C GLU A 149 24.14 -2.75 -3.50
N THR A 150 25.44 -2.89 -3.20
CA THR A 150 26.54 -2.47 -4.08
C THR A 150 27.21 -3.63 -4.80
N SER A 151 26.82 -4.87 -4.51
CA SER A 151 27.31 -6.07 -5.18
C SER A 151 26.21 -7.12 -5.30
N VAL A 152 26.26 -7.95 -6.34
CA VAL A 152 25.26 -8.99 -6.56
C VAL A 152 25.39 -10.08 -5.48
N PRO A 153 24.34 -10.33 -4.67
CA PRO A 153 24.40 -11.37 -3.65
C PRO A 153 24.67 -12.77 -4.23
N SER A 154 25.22 -13.65 -3.40
CA SER A 154 25.42 -15.05 -3.80
C SER A 154 24.08 -15.78 -3.95
N ARG A 155 24.03 -16.80 -4.81
CA ARG A 155 22.87 -17.70 -4.92
C ARG A 155 22.44 -18.20 -3.54
N ALA A 156 23.37 -18.72 -2.74
CA ALA A 156 23.07 -19.27 -1.41
C ALA A 156 22.45 -18.24 -0.46
N ALA A 157 22.85 -16.96 -0.55
CA ALA A 157 22.26 -15.89 0.26
C ALA A 157 20.81 -15.59 -0.17
N LEU A 158 20.56 -15.49 -1.48
CA LEU A 158 19.22 -15.29 -2.04
C LEU A 158 18.32 -16.50 -1.75
N ASP A 159 18.84 -17.72 -1.91
CA ASP A 159 18.16 -18.98 -1.60
C ASP A 159 17.73 -19.07 -0.14
N ARG A 160 18.51 -18.51 0.79
CA ARG A 160 18.13 -18.47 2.21
C ARG A 160 17.12 -17.37 2.52
N ARG A 161 17.20 -16.24 1.81
CA ARG A 161 16.37 -15.06 2.06
C ARG A 161 14.95 -15.21 1.51
N TRP A 162 14.82 -15.75 0.30
CA TRP A 162 13.56 -15.80 -0.41
C TRP A 162 12.68 -16.95 0.05
N LEU A 163 11.37 -16.79 -0.01
CA LEU A 163 10.42 -17.88 0.23
C LEU A 163 10.48 -18.85 -0.97
N PRO A 164 10.64 -20.18 -0.77
CA PRO A 164 10.83 -21.13 -1.87
C PRO A 164 9.74 -21.09 -2.95
N GLU A 165 8.48 -20.99 -2.56
CA GLU A 165 7.32 -21.01 -3.47
C GLU A 165 7.00 -19.63 -4.09
N HIS A 166 7.71 -18.58 -3.66
CA HIS A 166 7.50 -17.21 -4.13
C HIS A 166 8.71 -16.65 -4.85
N ARG A 167 9.20 -17.41 -5.84
CA ARG A 167 10.32 -17.04 -6.73
C ARG A 167 9.94 -17.35 -8.16
N TRP A 168 10.06 -16.36 -9.03
CA TRP A 168 9.63 -16.48 -10.42
C TRP A 168 10.60 -15.81 -11.36
N VAL A 169 10.63 -16.32 -12.59
CA VAL A 169 11.26 -15.67 -13.75
C VAL A 169 10.20 -15.32 -14.77
N ALA A 170 10.44 -14.23 -15.50
CA ALA A 170 9.70 -13.87 -16.69
C ALA A 170 10.53 -14.20 -17.92
N GLU A 171 9.96 -15.00 -18.80
CA GLU A 171 10.54 -15.39 -20.08
C GLU A 171 9.87 -14.64 -21.23
N LEU A 172 10.68 -14.22 -22.18
CA LEU A 172 10.23 -13.66 -23.45
C LEU A 172 11.11 -14.23 -24.56
N GLY A 173 10.50 -14.90 -25.54
CA GLY A 173 11.25 -15.53 -26.63
C GLY A 173 12.20 -16.65 -26.20
N GLY A 174 11.99 -17.26 -25.03
CA GLY A 174 12.85 -18.30 -24.46
C GLY A 174 13.97 -17.78 -23.55
N ASP A 175 14.17 -16.46 -23.48
CA ASP A 175 15.17 -15.84 -22.61
C ASP A 175 14.55 -15.35 -21.30
N VAL A 176 15.25 -15.55 -20.18
CA VAL A 176 14.89 -14.94 -18.89
C VAL A 176 15.22 -13.45 -18.92
N VAL A 177 14.17 -12.63 -18.92
CA VAL A 177 14.22 -11.17 -19.07
C VAL A 177 13.74 -10.42 -17.82
N GLY A 178 13.38 -11.13 -16.76
CA GLY A 178 13.04 -10.55 -15.47
C GLY A 178 12.86 -11.62 -14.41
N TRP A 179 12.82 -11.20 -13.15
CA TRP A 179 12.53 -12.08 -12.02
C TRP A 179 11.83 -11.34 -10.90
N ALA A 180 11.15 -12.09 -10.06
CA ALA A 180 10.49 -11.61 -8.86
C ALA A 180 10.68 -12.60 -7.71
N ALA A 181 10.78 -12.08 -6.49
CA ALA A 181 10.86 -12.88 -5.29
C ALA A 181 10.23 -12.18 -4.09
N ALA A 182 9.70 -12.97 -3.16
CA ALA A 182 9.23 -12.51 -1.86
C ALA A 182 10.12 -13.05 -0.72
N ALA A 183 10.26 -12.27 0.35
CA ALA A 183 10.98 -12.64 1.57
C ALA A 183 10.16 -12.25 2.81
N PRO A 184 10.26 -12.98 3.93
CA PRO A 184 9.56 -12.60 5.15
C PRO A 184 10.10 -11.28 5.70
N VAL A 185 9.21 -10.42 6.21
CA VAL A 185 9.61 -9.14 6.84
C VAL A 185 10.09 -9.34 8.27
N SER A 186 9.62 -10.38 8.96
CA SER A 186 10.00 -10.69 10.34
C SER A 186 9.98 -12.19 10.58
N ALA A 187 10.83 -12.65 11.51
CA ALA A 187 10.78 -14.02 12.03
C ALA A 187 9.68 -14.24 13.08
N ARG A 188 9.03 -13.17 13.56
CA ARG A 188 7.94 -13.26 14.54
C ARG A 188 6.67 -13.77 13.87
N GLU A 189 6.04 -14.78 14.46
CA GLU A 189 4.83 -15.43 13.95
C GLU A 189 3.69 -14.45 13.62
N CYS A 190 3.53 -13.38 14.40
CA CYS A 190 2.49 -12.37 14.15
C CYS A 190 2.65 -11.59 12.82
N TYR A 191 3.76 -11.78 12.11
CA TYR A 191 4.02 -11.21 10.77
C TYR A 191 4.16 -12.29 9.69
N SER A 192 3.71 -13.53 9.94
CA SER A 192 3.91 -14.67 9.04
C SER A 192 3.35 -14.47 7.63
N GLY A 193 2.28 -13.71 7.47
CA GLY A 193 1.73 -13.31 6.16
C GLY A 193 2.10 -11.91 5.71
N VAL A 194 3.23 -11.37 6.19
CA VAL A 194 3.79 -10.10 5.71
C VAL A 194 5.12 -10.37 5.00
N ALA A 195 5.16 -10.09 3.70
CA ALA A 195 6.33 -10.32 2.85
C ALA A 195 6.84 -9.03 2.20
N GLU A 196 8.15 -8.87 2.14
CA GLU A 196 8.82 -7.89 1.32
C GLU A 196 9.03 -8.46 -0.08
N THR A 197 8.74 -7.66 -1.11
CA THR A 197 8.80 -8.06 -2.52
C THR A 197 9.91 -7.32 -3.25
N SER A 198 10.52 -8.03 -4.19
CA SER A 198 11.55 -7.51 -5.09
C SER A 198 11.28 -8.02 -6.49
N LEU A 199 11.37 -7.14 -7.49
CA LEU A 199 11.26 -7.52 -8.89
C LEU A 199 12.24 -6.71 -9.73
N TYR A 200 12.84 -7.35 -10.71
CA TYR A 200 13.83 -6.76 -11.60
C TYR A 200 13.53 -7.17 -13.03
N VAL A 201 13.76 -6.24 -13.95
CA VAL A 201 13.60 -6.45 -15.40
C VAL A 201 14.95 -6.17 -16.04
N ALA A 202 15.38 -7.08 -16.91
CA ALA A 202 16.61 -6.98 -17.66
C ALA A 202 16.69 -5.65 -18.41
N ASP A 203 17.91 -5.16 -18.58
CA ASP A 203 18.14 -4.01 -19.44
C ASP A 203 17.68 -4.31 -20.89
N GLY A 204 17.21 -3.27 -21.59
CA GLY A 204 16.59 -3.41 -22.92
C GLY A 204 15.17 -4.00 -22.95
N HIS A 205 14.68 -4.60 -21.85
CA HIS A 205 13.34 -5.20 -21.76
C HIS A 205 12.34 -4.39 -20.92
N ARG A 206 12.77 -3.22 -20.43
CA ARG A 206 11.94 -2.29 -19.66
C ARG A 206 10.88 -1.63 -20.56
N GLY A 207 9.75 -1.27 -19.96
CA GLY A 207 8.62 -0.65 -20.70
C GLY A 207 7.79 -1.63 -21.53
N GLN A 208 8.18 -2.91 -21.63
CA GLN A 208 7.47 -3.94 -22.41
C GLN A 208 6.43 -4.72 -21.60
N GLY A 209 6.08 -4.26 -20.40
CA GLY A 209 5.09 -4.95 -19.53
C GLY A 209 5.61 -6.14 -18.73
N ILE A 210 6.90 -6.49 -18.79
CA ILE A 210 7.51 -7.57 -17.99
C ILE A 210 7.24 -7.41 -16.48
N GLY A 211 7.45 -6.19 -15.97
CA GLY A 211 7.19 -5.89 -14.56
C GLY A 211 5.73 -6.11 -14.15
N LYS A 212 4.78 -5.83 -15.06
CA LYS A 212 3.34 -6.07 -14.83
C LYS A 212 3.05 -7.56 -14.72
N ALA A 213 3.64 -8.37 -15.59
CA ALA A 213 3.52 -9.82 -15.55
C ALA A 213 4.03 -10.39 -14.21
N LEU A 214 5.22 -9.95 -13.79
CA LEU A 214 5.87 -10.37 -12.54
C LEU A 214 5.08 -9.96 -11.30
N VAL A 215 4.67 -8.69 -11.19
CA VAL A 215 3.92 -8.22 -10.02
C VAL A 215 2.52 -8.87 -9.95
N ARG A 216 1.87 -9.12 -11.09
CA ARG A 216 0.63 -9.89 -11.14
C ARG A 216 0.81 -11.28 -10.55
N ARG A 217 1.85 -12.02 -10.98
CA ARG A 217 2.13 -13.36 -10.45
C ARG A 217 2.41 -13.34 -8.95
N GLN A 218 3.18 -12.36 -8.48
CA GLN A 218 3.46 -12.17 -7.05
C GLN A 218 2.19 -11.99 -6.23
N VAL A 219 1.32 -11.07 -6.65
CA VAL A 219 0.08 -10.76 -5.93
C VAL A 219 -0.83 -12.00 -5.87
N MET A 220 -1.07 -12.65 -7.02
CA MET A 220 -1.94 -13.83 -7.04
C MET A 220 -1.40 -14.97 -6.16
N ALA A 221 -0.09 -15.25 -6.24
CA ALA A 221 0.50 -16.31 -5.42
C ALA A 221 0.49 -15.96 -3.93
N ALA A 222 0.69 -14.69 -3.57
CA ALA A 222 0.59 -14.24 -2.18
C ALA A 222 -0.82 -14.45 -1.62
N ASP A 223 -1.85 -14.13 -2.40
CA ASP A 223 -3.25 -14.36 -2.01
C ASP A 223 -3.55 -15.83 -1.77
N ASP A 224 -3.17 -16.69 -2.73
CA ASP A 224 -3.38 -18.14 -2.64
C ASP A 224 -2.66 -18.75 -1.43
N ALA A 225 -1.52 -18.19 -1.03
CA ALA A 225 -0.71 -18.65 0.09
C ALA A 225 -1.10 -18.02 1.45
N GLY A 226 -2.11 -17.15 1.49
CA GLY A 226 -2.52 -16.45 2.71
C GLY A 226 -1.56 -15.36 3.19
N ILE A 227 -0.67 -14.87 2.32
CA ILE A 227 0.19 -13.72 2.60
C ILE A 227 -0.64 -12.44 2.43
N TRP A 228 -1.05 -11.86 3.56
CA TRP A 228 -2.00 -10.76 3.60
C TRP A 228 -1.41 -9.38 3.34
N THR A 229 -0.08 -9.24 3.34
CA THR A 229 0.57 -7.98 3.01
C THR A 229 1.84 -8.23 2.21
N LEU A 230 1.90 -7.61 1.03
CA LEU A 230 3.12 -7.42 0.28
C LEU A 230 3.59 -5.99 0.47
N GLN A 231 4.86 -5.78 0.78
CA GLN A 231 5.44 -4.44 0.86
C GLN A 231 6.73 -4.34 0.08
N THR A 232 7.12 -3.13 -0.28
CA THR A 232 8.45 -2.86 -0.81
C THR A 232 8.86 -1.42 -0.56
N SER A 233 10.17 -1.20 -0.61
CA SER A 233 10.82 0.08 -0.37
C SER A 233 11.44 0.57 -1.67
N ILE A 234 10.98 1.71 -2.19
CA ILE A 234 11.38 2.19 -3.51
C ILE A 234 12.08 3.53 -3.36
N PHE A 235 13.23 3.72 -4.00
CA PHE A 235 13.84 5.05 -4.12
C PHE A 235 12.84 6.05 -4.68
N THR A 236 12.76 7.24 -4.10
CA THR A 236 11.76 8.22 -4.54
C THR A 236 11.86 8.50 -6.04
N GLU A 237 13.07 8.59 -6.57
CA GLU A 237 13.44 8.85 -7.97
C GLU A 237 12.92 7.77 -8.94
N ASN A 238 12.70 6.54 -8.46
CA ASN A 238 12.26 5.43 -9.29
C ASN A 238 10.73 5.45 -9.54
N ARG A 239 10.30 6.49 -10.27
CA ARG A 239 8.89 6.73 -10.62
C ARG A 239 8.26 5.58 -11.40
N ALA A 240 9.04 4.86 -12.20
CA ALA A 240 8.58 3.70 -12.96
C ALA A 240 8.17 2.55 -12.03
N SER A 241 8.98 2.24 -11.02
CA SER A 241 8.65 1.22 -10.01
C SER A 241 7.46 1.65 -9.16
N ILE A 242 7.39 2.92 -8.74
CA ILE A 242 6.24 3.46 -8.00
C ILE A 242 4.95 3.28 -8.81
N GLY A 243 4.94 3.71 -10.08
CA GLY A 243 3.78 3.55 -10.97
C GLY A 243 3.38 2.10 -11.20
N LEU A 244 4.36 1.20 -11.35
CA LEU A 244 4.11 -0.24 -11.48
C LEU A 244 3.38 -0.81 -10.27
N HIS A 245 3.85 -0.49 -9.05
CA HIS A 245 3.25 -0.98 -7.83
C HIS A 245 1.84 -0.41 -7.63
N HIS A 246 1.62 0.87 -7.90
CA HIS A 246 0.28 1.45 -7.86
C HIS A 246 -0.69 0.79 -8.86
N ALA A 247 -0.23 0.52 -10.08
CA ALA A 247 -1.01 -0.22 -11.08
C ALA A 247 -1.29 -1.68 -10.67
N ALA A 248 -0.58 -2.20 -9.67
CA ALA A 248 -0.79 -3.51 -9.06
C ALA A 248 -1.54 -3.45 -7.72
N GLY A 249 -2.20 -2.33 -7.42
CA GLY A 249 -3.03 -2.17 -6.23
C GLY A 249 -2.27 -1.79 -4.96
N TYR A 250 -0.97 -1.49 -5.06
CA TYR A 250 -0.20 -0.99 -3.92
C TYR A 250 -0.59 0.46 -3.59
N ARG A 251 -0.56 0.78 -2.30
CA ARG A 251 -0.73 2.11 -1.74
C ARG A 251 0.57 2.60 -1.13
N THR A 252 0.78 3.91 -1.17
CA THR A 252 1.86 4.54 -0.41
C THR A 252 1.49 4.56 1.07
N ILE A 253 2.42 4.09 1.91
CA ILE A 253 2.33 4.17 3.36
C ILE A 253 2.97 5.45 3.87
N GLY A 254 4.10 5.83 3.29
CA GLY A 254 4.80 7.06 3.64
C GLY A 254 6.18 7.15 3.00
N ILE A 255 6.83 8.29 3.21
CA ILE A 255 8.22 8.53 2.83
C ILE A 255 9.07 8.33 4.08
N ARG A 256 10.16 7.56 3.95
CA ARG A 256 11.20 7.44 4.98
C ARG A 256 12.40 8.26 4.52
N GLU A 257 12.56 9.41 5.15
CA GLU A 257 13.61 10.38 4.85
C GLU A 257 14.96 9.89 5.37
N ARG A 258 16.01 10.04 4.55
CA ARG A 258 17.41 9.73 4.87
C ARG A 258 17.57 8.37 5.55
N ILE A 259 16.82 7.37 5.09
CA ILE A 259 16.73 6.08 5.77
C ILE A 259 17.97 5.21 5.56
N ALA A 260 18.69 5.43 4.45
CA ALA A 260 19.90 4.69 4.12
C ALA A 260 20.86 5.55 3.30
N GLN A 261 22.16 5.23 3.40
CA GLN A 261 23.23 5.89 2.68
C GLN A 261 23.81 4.96 1.61
N ARG A 262 24.05 5.50 0.41
CA ARG A 262 24.78 4.83 -0.68
C ARG A 262 25.78 5.83 -1.27
N ASP A 263 27.03 5.41 -1.45
CA ASP A 263 28.10 6.23 -2.04
C ASP A 263 28.23 7.63 -1.40
N GLY A 264 28.09 7.68 -0.07
CA GLY A 264 28.15 8.93 0.71
C GLY A 264 26.88 9.78 0.69
N THR A 265 25.89 9.43 -0.14
CA THR A 265 24.63 10.16 -0.29
C THR A 265 23.51 9.50 0.52
N TRP A 266 22.75 10.29 1.27
CA TRP A 266 21.55 9.83 1.98
C TRP A 266 20.35 9.83 1.04
N HIS A 267 19.58 8.75 1.04
CA HIS A 267 18.43 8.60 0.16
C HIS A 267 17.13 8.39 0.94
N ASP A 268 16.08 8.94 0.36
CA ASP A 268 14.71 8.76 0.80
C ASP A 268 14.09 7.55 0.09
N THR A 269 13.17 6.87 0.75
CA THR A 269 12.38 5.80 0.13
C THR A 269 10.90 5.99 0.34
N VAL A 270 10.11 5.63 -0.67
CA VAL A 270 8.66 5.46 -0.56
C VAL A 270 8.40 4.02 -0.11
N LEU A 271 7.78 3.87 1.06
CA LEU A 271 7.26 2.57 1.49
C LEU A 271 5.88 2.40 0.86
N VAL A 272 5.70 1.33 0.09
CA VAL A 272 4.41 0.95 -0.48
C VAL A 272 4.00 -0.42 0.02
N GLU A 273 2.70 -0.64 0.16
CA GLU A 273 2.15 -1.96 0.49
C GLU A 273 0.93 -2.28 -0.37
N ARG A 274 0.67 -3.56 -0.58
CA ARG A 274 -0.61 -4.09 -1.05
C ARG A 274 -1.11 -5.06 0.02
N ARG A 275 -2.35 -4.87 0.46
CA ARG A 275 -3.05 -5.80 1.33
C ARG A 275 -4.12 -6.52 0.52
N ASN A 276 -4.31 -7.80 0.80
CA ASN A 276 -5.58 -8.42 0.42
C ASN A 276 -6.67 -7.95 1.39
N ASP A 277 -7.90 -7.93 0.91
CA ASP A 277 -9.05 -7.71 1.78
C ASP A 277 -9.27 -9.00 2.58
N ILE A 278 -8.43 -9.25 3.60
CA ILE A 278 -8.82 -10.17 4.66
C ILE A 278 -9.87 -9.45 5.48
N GLY A 279 -11.12 -9.65 5.05
CA GLY A 279 -12.32 -9.56 5.86
C GLY A 279 -12.70 -10.96 6.34
#